data_AF-A0A3S0GK99-F1
#
_entry.id   AF-A0A3S0GK99-F1
#
_cell.length_a   1.000
_cell.length_b   1.000
_cell.length_c   1.000
_cell.angle_alpha   90.00
_cell.angle_beta   90.00
_cell.angle_gamma   90.00
#
_symmetry.space_group_name_H-M   'P 1'
#
loop_
_entity.id
_entity.type
_entity.pdbx_description
1 polymer ?
#
loop_
_entity_poly.entity_id
_entity_poly.type
_entity_poly.pdbx_seq_one_letter_code
_entity_poly.pdbx_strand_id
1 'polypeptide(L)' 'MNRPLVLLCLLSLLAACGPSSPLPVLTPAQRAKYLDEIIERRPECTSFREQLKAGTQTRESLDAIFQSAIKAKCVEKEV' A
#
# COMPACT_ATOMS: atom_id res chain seq x y z
N MET A 1 -49.83 8.19 36.02
CA MET A 1 -49.29 7.91 34.68
C MET A 1 -48.39 9.08 34.29
N ASN A 2 -47.09 9.00 34.61
CA ASN A 2 -46.09 10.01 34.27
C ASN A 2 -44.91 9.28 33.61
N ARG A 3 -44.71 9.50 32.30
CA ARG A 3 -43.56 8.96 31.55
C ARG A 3 -42.44 9.99 31.57
N PRO A 4 -41.26 9.70 32.15
CA PRO A 4 -40.12 10.59 32.02
C PRO A 4 -39.51 10.46 30.62
N LEU A 5 -39.62 11.55 29.86
CA LEU A 5 -38.84 11.85 28.66
C LEU A 5 -37.35 11.89 29.04
N VAL A 6 -36.66 10.76 28.94
CA VAL A 6 -35.19 10.69 29.03
C VAL A 6 -34.68 9.97 27.80
N LEU A 7 -34.44 10.72 26.73
CA LEU A 7 -33.54 10.32 25.65
C LEU A 7 -33.18 11.56 24.81
N LEU A 8 -32.61 12.54 25.52
CA LEU A 8 -32.04 13.76 24.93
C LEU A 8 -30.58 13.50 24.52
N CYS A 9 -30.39 13.45 23.20
CA CYS A 9 -29.28 14.03 22.45
C CYS A 9 -27.86 13.89 23.03
N LEU A 10 -27.23 12.73 22.86
CA LEU A 10 -25.78 12.54 23.10
C LEU A 10 -25.10 11.73 21.98
N LEU A 11 -25.42 12.03 20.71
CA LEU A 11 -24.75 11.43 19.54
C LEU A 11 -24.54 12.45 18.40
N SER A 12 -23.91 13.58 18.71
CA SER A 12 -23.54 14.58 17.69
C SER A 12 -22.09 15.05 17.88
N LEU A 13 -21.16 14.09 17.99
CA LEU A 13 -19.73 14.37 18.22
C LEU A 13 -18.78 13.54 17.35
N LEU A 14 -19.19 13.10 16.15
CA LEU A 14 -18.30 12.43 15.19
C LEU A 14 -18.44 12.92 13.74
N ALA A 15 -18.83 14.17 13.52
CA ALA A 15 -18.81 14.79 12.19
C ALA A 15 -17.74 15.89 12.11
N ALA A 16 -16.51 15.55 12.48
CA ALA A 16 -15.32 16.36 12.18
C ALA A 16 -14.10 15.44 12.02
N CYS A 17 -14.23 14.39 11.19
CA CYS A 17 -13.05 13.85 10.51
C CYS A 17 -12.60 14.93 9.53
N GLY A 18 -11.51 15.62 9.87
CA GLY A 18 -10.84 16.55 8.98
C GLY A 18 -10.49 15.88 7.64
N PRO A 19 -10.13 16.65 6.61
CA PRO A 19 -9.71 16.08 5.35
C PRO A 19 -8.49 15.21 5.64
N SER A 20 -8.69 13.90 5.69
CA SER A 20 -7.63 12.92 5.53
C SER A 20 -7.10 13.19 4.14
N SER A 21 -6.10 14.05 4.02
CA SER A 21 -5.32 14.21 2.80
C SER A 21 -5.02 12.79 2.33
N PRO A 22 -5.54 12.35 1.15
CA PRO A 22 -5.28 11.00 0.70
C PRO A 22 -3.76 10.89 0.62
N LEU A 23 -3.19 9.99 1.44
CA LEU A 23 -1.77 9.65 1.36
C LEU A 23 -1.48 9.41 -0.13
N PRO A 24 -0.41 10.00 -0.67
CA PRO A 24 -0.15 9.93 -2.10
C PRO A 24 -0.06 8.46 -2.50
N VAL A 25 -1.05 8.00 -3.25
CA VAL A 25 -1.05 6.66 -3.82
C VAL A 25 0.06 6.65 -4.85
N LEU A 26 1.12 5.86 -4.60
CA LEU A 26 2.23 5.72 -5.54
C LEU A 26 1.68 5.33 -6.90
N THR A 27 2.05 6.11 -7.93
CA THR A 27 1.79 5.74 -9.32
C THR A 27 2.52 4.42 -9.63
N PRO A 28 2.08 3.64 -10.65
CA PRO A 28 2.77 2.42 -11.04
C PRO A 28 4.27 2.62 -11.28
N ALA A 29 4.66 3.74 -11.89
CA ALA A 29 6.07 4.08 -12.11
C ALA A 29 6.84 4.32 -10.80
N GLN A 30 6.27 5.07 -9.85
CA GLN A 30 6.89 5.30 -8.54
C GLN A 30 7.00 3.99 -7.75
N ARG A 31 6.00 3.13 -7.85
CA ARG A 31 6.00 1.83 -7.21
C ARG A 31 7.06 0.90 -7.81
N ALA A 32 7.16 0.83 -9.13
CA ALA A 32 8.20 0.05 -9.80
C ALA A 32 9.60 0.49 -9.38
N LYS A 33 9.82 1.81 -9.25
CA LYS A 33 11.08 2.36 -8.74
C LYS A 33 11.35 1.96 -7.29
N TYR A 34 10.37 2.10 -6.40
CA TYR A 34 10.49 1.67 -5.00
C TYR A 34 10.82 0.18 -4.90
N LEU A 35 10.14 -0.66 -5.68
CA LEU A 35 10.39 -2.09 -5.72
C LEU A 35 11.79 -2.42 -6.27
N ASP A 36 12.33 -1.68 -7.25
CA ASP A 36 13.70 -1.89 -7.76
C ASP A 36 14.77 -1.52 -6.72
N GLU A 37 14.45 -0.60 -5.80
CA GLU A 37 15.35 -0.17 -4.72
C GLU A 37 15.46 -1.23 -3.62
N ILE A 38 14.34 -1.85 -3.24
CA ILE A 38 14.28 -2.86 -2.15
C ILE A 38 14.61 -4.29 -2.59
N ILE A 39 14.54 -4.60 -3.89
CA ILE A 39 14.94 -5.92 -4.38
C ILE A 39 16.46 -6.00 -4.39
N GLU A 40 16.99 -7.04 -3.76
CA GLU A 40 18.42 -7.23 -3.63
C GLU A 40 19.12 -7.31 -4.99
N ARG A 41 20.35 -6.79 -5.06
CA ARG A 41 21.14 -6.73 -6.31
C ARG A 41 21.91 -8.02 -6.62
N ARG A 42 21.51 -9.15 -6.04
CA ARG A 42 22.14 -10.44 -6.27
C ARG A 42 21.75 -11.00 -7.65
N PRO A 43 22.61 -11.79 -8.33
CA PRO A 43 22.32 -12.32 -9.66
C PRO A 43 20.98 -13.05 -9.74
N GLU A 44 20.63 -13.83 -8.71
CA GLU A 44 19.37 -14.57 -8.61
C GLU A 44 18.11 -13.71 -8.55
N CYS A 45 18.23 -12.43 -8.17
CA CYS A 45 17.12 -11.49 -8.04
C CYS A 45 16.99 -10.54 -9.25
N THR A 46 17.95 -10.61 -10.18
CA THR A 46 18.00 -9.74 -11.39
C THR A 46 16.74 -9.83 -12.22
N SER A 47 16.19 -11.03 -12.37
CA SER A 47 14.98 -11.27 -13.17
C SER A 47 13.76 -10.50 -12.64
N PHE A 48 13.63 -10.30 -11.33
CA PHE A 48 12.56 -9.50 -10.75
C PHE A 48 12.74 -8.02 -11.07
N ARG A 49 13.98 -7.52 -11.02
CA ARG A 49 14.32 -6.12 -11.34
C ARG A 49 14.10 -5.79 -12.82
N GLU A 50 14.45 -6.72 -13.70
CA GLU A 50 14.16 -6.59 -15.14
C GLU A 50 12.66 -6.58 -15.40
N GLN A 51 11.91 -7.46 -14.73
CA GLN A 51 10.46 -7.45 -14.78
C GLN A 51 9.93 -6.08 -14.39
N LEU A 52 10.33 -5.50 -13.26
CA LEU A 52 9.90 -4.15 -12.83
C LEU A 52 10.19 -3.03 -13.85
N LYS A 53 11.21 -3.19 -14.70
CA LYS A 53 11.62 -2.19 -15.71
C LYS A 53 10.92 -2.34 -17.06
N ALA A 54 10.11 -3.38 -17.26
CA ALA A 54 9.47 -3.68 -18.55
C ALA A 54 8.42 -2.63 -19.03
N GLY A 55 8.18 -1.53 -18.29
CA GLY A 55 7.55 -0.31 -18.80
C GLY A 55 6.02 -0.33 -18.99
N THR A 56 5.35 -1.47 -18.82
CA THR A 56 3.89 -1.63 -19.07
C THR A 56 3.11 -2.24 -17.91
N GLN A 57 3.67 -2.20 -16.70
CA GLN A 57 3.08 -2.88 -15.55
C GLN A 57 1.98 -2.06 -14.87
N THR A 58 0.88 -2.74 -14.57
CA THR A 58 -0.16 -2.25 -13.67
C THR A 58 0.27 -2.40 -12.21
N ARG A 59 -0.43 -1.72 -11.31
CA ARG A 59 -0.20 -1.84 -9.87
C ARG A 59 -0.29 -3.28 -9.37
N GLU A 60 -1.25 -4.07 -9.87
CA GLU A 60 -1.43 -5.47 -9.49
C GLU A 60 -0.26 -6.35 -9.97
N SER A 61 0.26 -6.10 -11.16
CA SER A 61 1.40 -6.85 -11.69
C SER A 61 2.68 -6.59 -10.88
N LEU A 62 2.90 -5.34 -10.47
CA LEU A 62 4.01 -4.97 -9.56
C LEU A 62 3.88 -5.66 -8.20
N ASP A 63 2.67 -5.77 -7.67
CA ASP A 63 2.40 -6.53 -6.44
C ASP A 63 2.71 -8.02 -6.59
N ALA A 64 2.32 -8.62 -7.71
CA ALA A 64 2.59 -10.03 -7.98
C ALA A 64 4.10 -10.32 -8.06
N ILE A 65 4.87 -9.43 -8.70
CA ILE A 65 6.33 -9.53 -8.78
C ILE A 65 6.94 -9.40 -7.37
N PHE A 66 6.49 -8.42 -6.59
CA PHE A 66 6.97 -8.22 -5.23
C PHE A 66 6.71 -9.44 -4.33
N GLN A 67 5.50 -9.99 -4.35
CA GLN A 67 5.16 -11.20 -3.61
C GLN A 67 6.01 -12.41 -4.03
N SER A 68 6.36 -12.50 -5.32
CA SER A 68 7.26 -13.53 -5.83
C SER A 68 8.69 -13.33 -5.33
N ALA A 69 9.18 -12.08 -5.29
CA ALA A 69 10.48 -11.72 -4.74
C ALA A 69 10.58 -12.02 -3.23
N ILE A 70 9.51 -11.77 -2.45
CA ILE A 70 9.44 -12.15 -1.01
C ILE A 70 9.60 -13.66 -0.85
N LYS A 71 8.82 -14.45 -1.60
CA LYS A 71 8.89 -15.92 -1.54
C LYS A 71 10.28 -16.45 -1.91
N ALA A 72 10.93 -15.80 -2.87
CA ALA A 72 12.30 -16.10 -3.29
C ALA A 72 13.38 -15.56 -2.33
N LYS A 73 13.01 -14.82 -1.27
CA LYS A 73 13.94 -14.14 -0.35
C LYS A 73 14.90 -13.19 -1.09
N CYS A 74 14.35 -12.44 -2.03
CA CYS A 74 15.05 -11.51 -2.91
C CYS A 74 14.80 -10.04 -2.54
N VAL A 75 14.24 -9.78 -1.36
CA VAL A 75 13.93 -8.42 -0.87
C VAL A 75 14.79 -8.15 0.35
N GLU A 76 15.23 -6.90 0.51
CA GLU A 76 15.88 -6.45 1.73
C GLU A 76 15.02 -6.82 2.96
N LYS A 77 15.66 -7.42 3.97
CA LYS A 77 14.96 -8.00 5.14
C LYS A 77 14.27 -6.97 6.04
N GLU A 78 14.58 -5.69 5.88
CA GLU A 78 14.03 -4.58 6.67
C GLU A 78 12.73 -4.00 6.12
N VAL A 79 12.22 -4.54 5.00
CA VAL A 79 11.06 -4.01 4.26
C VAL A 79 9.75 -4.67 4.69
#